data_AF-A0A1G5TNG2-F1
#
_entry.id   AF-A0A1G5TNG2-F1
#
_cell.length_a   1.000
_cell.length_b   1.000
_cell.length_c   1.000
_cell.angle_alpha   90.00
_cell.angle_beta   90.00
_cell.angle_gamma   90.00
#
_symmetry.space_group_name_H-M   'P 1'
#
loop_
_entity.id
_entity.type
_entity.pdbx_description
1 polymer ?
#
loop_
_entity_poly.entity_id
_entity_poly.type
_entity_poly.pdbx_seq_one_letter_code
_entity_poly.pdbx_strand_id
1 'polypeptide(L)'
;MRMFTLDAPARLSIAMALTGNRGDPALMRRQDEEAAQLGMSGAEIDAARAGRSFDLRRTRVLRLALAVKGEERADARRLAIQAGIDSQVCREIETIAKAHLPPTSIVGTVLDPYPKPVRPSGLGQSPTRLLR
;
A
#
# COMPACT_ATOMS: atom_id res chain seq x y z
N MET A 1 29.40 8.43 0.44
CA MET A 1 27.99 7.99 0.34
C MET A 1 27.37 8.01 1.73
N ARG A 2 26.27 8.72 1.99
CA ARG A 2 25.55 8.58 3.27
C ARG A 2 24.84 7.23 3.31
N MET A 3 25.02 6.48 4.39
CA MET A 3 24.25 5.28 4.67
C MET A 3 22.76 5.66 4.78
N PHE A 4 21.90 4.94 4.07
CA PHE A 4 20.46 5.10 4.22
C PHE A 4 20.04 4.46 5.55
N THR A 5 19.35 5.22 6.40
CA THR A 5 18.85 4.75 7.70
C THR A 5 17.33 4.78 7.68
N LEU A 6 16.70 3.77 8.30
CA LEU A 6 15.26 3.70 8.44
C LEU A 6 14.79 4.65 9.56
N ASP A 7 14.82 5.95 9.28
CA ASP A 7 14.39 7.00 10.20
C ASP A 7 12.87 6.98 10.46
N ALA A 8 12.42 7.70 11.49
CA ALA A 8 11.01 7.73 11.87
C ALA A 8 10.08 8.14 10.70
N PRO A 9 10.39 9.17 9.88
CA PRO A 9 9.54 9.48 8.74
C PRO A 9 9.57 8.41 7.64
N ALA A 10 10.68 7.69 7.42
CA ALA A 10 10.70 6.56 6.47
C ALA A 10 9.84 5.40 6.98
N ARG A 11 9.91 5.08 8.27
CA ARG A 11 9.08 4.05 8.90
C ARG A 11 7.59 4.38 8.80
N LEU A 12 7.22 5.62 9.11
CA LEU A 12 5.84 6.08 8.96
C LEU A 12 5.38 6.06 7.49
N SER A 13 6.24 6.46 6.55
CA SER A 13 5.92 6.38 5.12
C SER A 13 5.64 4.95 4.66
N ILE A 14 6.42 3.97 5.15
CA ILE A 14 6.18 2.54 4.87
C ILE A 14 4.83 2.11 5.43
N ALA A 15 4.52 2.47 6.68
CA ALA A 15 3.25 2.13 7.30
C ALA A 15 2.07 2.70 6.50
N MET A 16 2.13 3.99 6.14
CA MET A 16 1.12 4.65 5.30
C MET A 16 0.94 3.97 3.94
N ALA A 17 2.03 3.55 3.28
CA ALA A 17 1.95 2.86 2.00
C ALA A 17 1.29 1.48 2.11
N LEU A 18 1.55 0.74 3.19
CA LEU A 18 1.00 -0.60 3.44
C LEU A 18 -0.46 -0.56 3.88
N THR A 19 -0.85 0.46 4.64
CA THR A 19 -2.25 0.70 5.02
C THR A 19 -3.03 1.33 3.89
N GLY A 20 -2.39 2.10 3.01
CA GLY A 20 -3.02 2.82 1.91
C GLY A 20 -4.20 3.65 2.39
N ASN A 21 -5.25 3.73 1.55
CA ASN A 21 -6.52 4.34 1.91
C ASN A 21 -7.56 3.28 2.31
N ARG A 22 -7.23 2.36 3.24
CA ARG A 22 -8.10 1.26 3.70
C ARG A 22 -9.46 1.68 4.30
N GLY A 23 -9.84 2.95 4.19
CA GLY A 23 -11.15 3.44 4.60
C GLY A 23 -11.32 3.52 6.11
N ASP A 24 -10.21 3.70 6.85
CA ASP A 24 -10.22 3.96 8.30
C ASP A 24 -9.82 5.42 8.57
N PRO A 25 -10.79 6.34 8.72
CA PRO A 25 -10.52 7.76 8.93
C PRO A 25 -9.78 8.04 10.24
N ALA A 26 -9.95 7.19 11.26
CA ALA A 26 -9.29 7.38 12.55
C ALA A 26 -7.80 7.05 12.45
N LEU A 27 -7.45 5.98 11.73
CA LEU A 27 -6.07 5.65 11.42
C LEU A 27 -5.41 6.74 10.56
N MET A 28 -6.09 7.22 9.52
CA MET A 28 -5.57 8.28 8.65
C MET A 28 -5.28 9.55 9.44
N ARG A 29 -6.21 9.98 10.31
CA ARG A 29 -6.01 11.16 11.14
C ARG A 29 -4.81 11.01 12.07
N ARG A 30 -4.64 9.85 12.71
CA ARG A 30 -3.47 9.58 13.57
C ARG A 30 -2.16 9.63 12.78
N GLN A 31 -2.14 9.05 11.59
CA GLN A 31 -0.96 9.07 10.71
C GLN A 31 -0.64 10.50 10.24
N ASP A 32 -1.65 11.31 9.94
CA ASP A 32 -1.46 12.70 9.53
C ASP A 32 -0.92 13.55 10.70
N GLU A 33 -1.43 13.36 11.91
CA GLU A 33 -0.95 14.01 13.13
C GLU A 33 0.50 13.61 13.45
N GLU A 34 0.84 12.33 13.34
CA GLU A 34 2.21 11.82 13.52
C GLU A 34 3.17 12.35 12.45
N ALA A 35 2.73 12.37 11.19
CA ALA A 35 3.52 12.89 10.08
C ALA A 35 3.82 14.38 10.22
N ALA A 36 2.83 15.16 10.69
CA ALA A 36 3.01 16.58 10.99
C ALA A 36 4.03 16.80 12.12
N GLN A 37 4.01 15.98 13.18
CA GLN A 37 5.01 16.03 14.27
C GLN A 37 6.42 15.69 13.78
N LEU A 38 6.53 14.83 12.77
CA LEU A 38 7.79 14.48 12.12
C LEU A 38 8.24 15.50 11.05
N GLY A 39 7.48 16.57 10.84
CA GLY A 39 7.80 17.64 9.89
C GLY A 39 7.52 17.29 8.42
N MET A 40 6.73 16.25 8.14
CA MET A 40 6.32 15.91 6.79
C MET A 40 5.31 16.92 6.25
N SER A 41 5.47 17.31 4.99
CA SER A 41 4.49 18.14 4.28
C SER A 41 3.26 17.32 3.85
N GLY A 42 2.14 17.99 3.60
CA GLY A 42 0.93 17.34 3.07
C GLY A 42 1.18 16.56 1.77
N ALA A 43 2.02 17.11 0.88
CA ALA A 43 2.41 16.42 -0.36
C ALA A 43 3.22 15.15 -0.10
N GLU A 44 4.08 15.13 0.92
CA GLU A 44 4.82 13.93 1.31
C GLU A 44 3.91 12.87 1.95
N ILE A 45 2.91 13.29 2.72
CA ILE A 45 1.88 12.40 3.29
C ILE A 45 1.07 11.75 2.16
N ASP A 46 0.59 12.55 1.21
CA ASP A 46 -0.16 12.07 0.06
C ASP A 46 0.67 11.11 -0.81
N ALA A 47 1.94 11.46 -1.05
CA ALA A 47 2.86 10.60 -1.78
C ALA A 47 3.09 9.27 -1.03
N ALA A 48 3.36 9.30 0.26
CA ALA A 48 3.60 8.11 1.08
C ALA A 48 2.39 7.17 1.05
N ARG A 49 1.17 7.72 1.19
CA ARG A 49 -0.08 6.95 1.11
C ARG A 49 -0.32 6.33 -0.28
N ALA A 50 0.13 7.00 -1.34
CA ALA A 50 0.13 6.46 -2.70
C ALA A 50 1.28 5.46 -2.97
N GLY A 51 2.12 5.15 -1.97
CA GLY A 51 3.29 4.28 -2.14
C GLY A 51 4.43 4.92 -2.93
N ARG A 52 4.50 6.26 -2.96
CA ARG A 52 5.45 7.07 -3.72
C ARG A 52 6.28 7.96 -2.79
N SER A 53 7.40 8.46 -3.28
CA SER A 53 8.20 9.47 -2.58
C SER A 53 8.93 10.35 -3.59
N PHE A 54 9.25 11.58 -3.20
CA PHE A 54 10.10 12.47 -3.99
C PHE A 54 11.59 12.05 -3.91
N ASP A 55 11.98 11.31 -2.87
CA ASP A 55 13.32 10.76 -2.73
C ASP A 55 13.41 9.38 -3.40
N LEU A 56 14.40 9.20 -4.27
CA LEU A 56 14.60 7.97 -5.03
C LEU A 56 14.92 6.77 -4.12
N ARG A 57 15.64 6.96 -3.02
CA ARG A 57 15.95 5.87 -2.08
C ARG A 57 14.70 5.47 -1.31
N ARG A 58 13.90 6.43 -0.81
CA ARG A 58 12.59 6.15 -0.22
C ARG A 58 11.66 5.46 -1.21
N THR A 59 11.68 5.85 -2.48
CA THR A 59 10.90 5.16 -3.51
C THR A 59 11.28 3.68 -3.63
N ARG A 60 12.59 3.34 -3.57
CA ARG A 60 13.03 1.92 -3.56
C ARG A 60 12.60 1.20 -2.29
N VAL A 61 12.67 1.85 -1.14
CA VAL A 61 12.19 1.30 0.14
C VAL A 61 10.68 0.99 0.08
N LEU A 62 9.87 1.95 -0.37
CA LEU A 62 8.42 1.77 -0.49
C LEU A 62 8.08 0.66 -1.48
N ARG A 63 8.78 0.60 -2.63
CA ARG A 63 8.60 -0.49 -3.60
C ARG A 63 8.94 -1.86 -2.99
N LEU A 64 10.01 -1.96 -2.21
CA LEU A 64 10.36 -3.21 -1.51
C LEU A 64 9.30 -3.59 -0.48
N ALA A 65 8.81 -2.64 0.32
CA ALA A 65 7.77 -2.89 1.30
C ALA A 65 6.47 -3.39 0.66
N LEU A 66 6.04 -2.75 -0.44
CA LEU A 66 4.82 -3.12 -1.16
C LEU A 66 4.97 -4.46 -1.90
N ALA A 67 6.17 -4.79 -2.40
CA ALA A 67 6.44 -6.04 -3.11
C ALA A 67 6.60 -7.27 -2.19
N VAL A 68 6.44 -7.14 -0.86
CA VAL A 68 6.80 -8.21 0.11
C VAL A 68 6.06 -9.55 -0.11
N LYS A 69 4.86 -9.54 -0.72
CA LYS A 69 4.08 -10.75 -1.08
C LYS A 69 4.20 -11.17 -2.56
N GLY A 70 4.81 -10.35 -3.41
CA GLY A 70 4.83 -10.55 -4.86
C GLY A 70 6.11 -11.21 -5.36
N GLU A 71 6.04 -11.77 -6.57
CA GLU A 71 7.23 -12.28 -7.29
C GLU A 71 8.25 -11.17 -7.55
N GLU A 72 7.80 -9.92 -7.59
CA GLU A 72 8.64 -8.71 -7.72
C GLU A 72 9.52 -8.43 -6.49
N ARG A 73 9.38 -9.16 -5.37
CA ARG A 73 10.20 -8.94 -4.16
C ARG A 73 11.69 -9.01 -4.46
N ALA A 74 12.11 -10.01 -5.22
CA ALA A 74 13.53 -10.23 -5.53
C ALA A 74 14.11 -9.05 -6.32
N ASP A 75 13.38 -8.57 -7.32
CA ASP A 75 13.76 -7.42 -8.14
C ASP A 75 13.73 -6.11 -7.34
N ALA A 76 12.70 -5.90 -6.52
CA ALA A 76 12.61 -4.73 -5.65
C ALA A 76 13.78 -4.68 -4.66
N ARG A 77 14.18 -5.83 -4.09
CA ARG A 77 15.32 -5.94 -3.19
C ARG A 77 16.64 -5.67 -3.90
N ARG A 78 16.83 -6.23 -5.10
CA ARG A 78 18.00 -5.96 -5.94
C ARG A 78 18.12 -4.46 -6.24
N LEU A 79 17.04 -3.82 -6.66
CA LEU A 79 17.02 -2.38 -6.97
C LEU A 79 17.28 -1.51 -5.73
N ALA A 80 16.83 -1.93 -4.55
CA ALA A 80 17.13 -1.25 -3.29
C ALA A 80 18.63 -1.30 -2.94
N ILE A 81 19.25 -2.48 -3.09
CA ILE A 81 20.69 -2.65 -2.88
C ILE A 81 21.49 -1.81 -3.88
N GLN A 82 21.10 -1.80 -5.16
CA GLN A 82 21.73 -0.95 -6.18
C GLN A 82 21.62 0.55 -5.88
N ALA A 83 20.57 0.97 -5.17
CA ALA A 83 20.40 2.35 -4.71
C ALA A 83 21.21 2.69 -3.43
N GLY A 84 21.99 1.72 -2.90
CA GLY A 84 22.81 1.88 -1.71
C GLY A 84 22.06 1.67 -0.39
N ILE A 85 20.93 0.96 -0.42
CA ILE A 85 20.23 0.53 0.79
C ILE A 85 20.86 -0.78 1.27
N ASP A 86 21.31 -0.80 2.51
CA ASP A 86 21.99 -1.97 3.07
C ASP A 86 21.07 -3.19 3.15
N SER A 87 21.67 -4.38 3.06
CA SER A 87 20.95 -5.66 3.10
C SER A 87 20.21 -5.91 4.41
N GLN A 88 20.71 -5.39 5.53
CA GLN A 88 20.07 -5.45 6.84
C GLN A 88 18.84 -4.53 6.90
N VAL A 89 18.95 -3.33 6.35
CA VAL A 89 17.82 -2.40 6.23
C VAL A 89 16.73 -3.00 5.33
N CYS A 90 17.11 -3.67 4.24
CA CYS A 90 16.16 -4.42 3.41
C CYS A 90 15.39 -5.48 4.22
N ARG A 91 16.06 -6.25 5.09
CA ARG A 91 15.40 -7.26 5.94
C ARG A 91 14.46 -6.63 6.96
N GLU A 92 14.83 -5.49 7.52
CA GLU A 92 13.99 -4.74 8.44
C GLU A 92 12.71 -4.26 7.76
N ILE A 93 12.82 -3.69 6.56
CA ILE A 93 11.68 -3.27 5.74
C ILE A 93 10.73 -4.44 5.47
N GLU A 94 11.28 -5.59 5.07
CA GLU A 94 10.48 -6.80 4.83
C GLU A 94 9.78 -7.30 6.09
N THR A 95 10.40 -7.16 7.26
CA THR A 95 9.83 -7.55 8.55
C THR A 95 8.66 -6.64 8.93
N ILE A 96 8.85 -5.32 8.81
CA ILE A 96 7.78 -4.33 9.02
C ILE A 96 6.62 -4.60 8.07
N ALA A 97 6.93 -4.80 6.79
CA ALA A 97 5.92 -5.06 5.77
C ALA A 97 5.12 -6.33 6.09
N LYS A 98 5.77 -7.40 6.55
CA LYS A 98 5.09 -8.63 6.97
C LYS A 98 4.16 -8.44 8.16
N ALA A 99 4.53 -7.61 9.13
CA ALA A 99 3.69 -7.34 10.30
C ALA A 99 2.39 -6.59 9.95
N HIS A 100 2.38 -5.85 8.84
CA HIS A 100 1.20 -5.12 8.35
C HIS A 100 0.32 -5.98 7.41
N LEU A 101 0.73 -7.21 7.12
CA LEU A 101 -0.10 -8.16 6.40
C LEU A 101 -1.08 -8.78 7.40
N PRO A 102 -2.37 -8.97 7.02
CA PRO A 102 -3.25 -9.81 7.82
C PRO A 102 -2.60 -11.20 7.96
N PRO A 103 -2.75 -11.88 9.12
CA PRO A 103 -2.29 -13.25 9.27
C PRO A 103 -2.87 -14.04 8.10
N THR A 104 -1.98 -14.56 7.27
CA THR A 104 -2.39 -15.32 6.09
C THR A 104 -2.95 -16.63 6.64
N SER A 105 -4.26 -16.69 6.87
CA SER A 105 -4.94 -17.96 7.14
C SER A 105 -4.61 -18.88 5.98
N ILE A 106 -3.88 -19.94 6.31
CA ILE A 106 -3.58 -21.06 5.44
C ILE A 106 -4.89 -21.80 5.23
N VAL A 107 -5.73 -21.36 4.29
CA VAL A 107 -6.77 -22.21 3.70
C VAL A 107 -6.92 -21.78 2.25
N GLY A 108 -6.60 -22.71 1.34
CA GLY A 108 -6.89 -22.53 -0.07
C GLY A 108 -8.39 -22.38 -0.27
N THR A 109 -8.82 -21.19 -0.67
CA THR A 109 -10.02 -21.05 -1.52
C THR A 109 -9.88 -19.75 -2.30
N VAL A 110 -10.04 -19.88 -3.62
CA VAL A 110 -10.21 -18.78 -4.55
C VAL A 110 -11.28 -17.84 -3.99
N LEU A 111 -10.90 -16.60 -3.69
CA LEU A 111 -11.86 -15.54 -3.38
C LEU A 111 -11.38 -14.30 -4.12
N ASP A 112 -11.99 -14.09 -5.28
CA ASP A 112 -12.00 -12.82 -6.01
C ASP A 112 -12.22 -11.68 -5.01
N PRO A 113 -11.26 -10.76 -4.82
CA PRO A 113 -11.37 -9.75 -3.77
C PRO A 113 -12.37 -8.63 -4.08
N TYR A 114 -13.10 -8.67 -5.20
CA TYR A 114 -14.10 -7.66 -5.54
C TYR A 114 -15.24 -8.27 -6.38
N PRO A 115 -16.49 -8.37 -5.86
CA PRO A 115 -17.62 -8.51 -6.75
C PRO A 115 -17.75 -7.21 -7.55
N LYS A 116 -17.47 -7.29 -8.85
CA LYS A 116 -17.85 -6.28 -9.85
C LYS A 116 -19.29 -5.81 -9.59
N PRO A 117 -19.58 -4.49 -9.54
CA PRO A 117 -20.92 -4.01 -9.31
C PRO A 117 -21.84 -4.52 -10.44
N VAL A 118 -22.80 -5.36 -10.07
CA VAL A 118 -23.82 -5.85 -10.98
C VAL A 118 -24.70 -4.66 -11.35
N ARG A 119 -24.64 -4.20 -12.61
CA ARG A 119 -25.64 -3.25 -13.10
C ARG A 119 -27.00 -3.93 -13.03
N PRO A 120 -28.07 -3.29 -12.52
CA PRO A 120 -29.40 -3.85 -12.63
C PRO A 120 -29.80 -3.85 -14.11
N SER A 121 -29.75 -5.03 -14.72
CA SER A 121 -30.41 -5.31 -16.00
C SER A 121 -31.92 -5.30 -15.79
N GLY A 122 -32.51 -4.11 -15.77
CA GLY A 122 -33.95 -3.89 -15.77
C GLY A 122 -34.48 -3.72 -17.19
N LEU A 123 -34.44 -4.78 -18.00
CA LEU A 123 -35.34 -4.94 -19.14
C LEU A 123 -36.53 -5.75 -18.65
N GLY A 124 -37.63 -5.06 -18.38
CA GLY A 124 -38.83 -5.63 -17.77
C GLY A 124 -40.10 -4.95 -18.27
N GLN A 125 -40.48 -5.27 -19.51
CA GLN A 125 -41.87 -5.54 -19.94
C GLN A 125 -42.89 -4.38 -19.88
N SER A 126 -43.14 -3.78 -21.05
CA SER A 126 -44.43 -3.13 -21.35
C SER A 126 -45.44 -4.22 -21.74
N PRO A 127 -46.60 -4.35 -21.07
CA PRO A 127 -47.59 -5.34 -21.43
C PRO A 127 -48.44 -4.87 -22.62
N THR A 128 -48.47 -5.71 -23.66
CA THR A 128 -49.49 -5.73 -24.70
C THR A 128 -50.88 -5.82 -24.06
N ARG A 129 -51.78 -4.87 -24.36
CA ARG A 129 -53.22 -5.05 -24.17
C ARG A 129 -53.95 -4.75 -25.48
N LEU A 130 -54.36 -5.82 -26.14
CA LEU A 130 -55.29 -5.82 -27.28
C LEU A 130 -56.73 -5.60 -26.78
N LEU A 131 -57.46 -4.78 -27.55
CA LEU A 131 -58.90 -4.81 -27.86
C LEU A 131 -59.93 -4.71 -26.71
N ARG A 132 -60.64 -3.58 -26.72
CA ARG A 132 -62.06 -3.57 -27.13
C ARG A 132 -62.44 -2.22 -27.74
#